data_AF-A0A1V8TZN4-F1
#
_entry.id   AF-A0A1V8TZN4-F1
#
_cell.length_a   1.000
_cell.length_b   1.000
_cell.length_c   1.000
_cell.angle_alpha   90.00
_cell.angle_beta   90.00
_cell.angle_gamma   90.00
#
_symmetry.space_group_name_H-M   'P 1'
#
loop_
_entity.id
_entity.type
_entity.pdbx_description
1 polymer ?
#
loop_
_entity_poly.entity_id
_entity_poly.type
_entity_poly.pdbx_seq_one_letter_code
_entity_poly.pdbx_strand_id
1 'polypeptide(L)'
;MAPKSKSKSSTATAKTNGAQAAEAIPHQWPSLTPRLAAEDLTLDTMLPDQIVTVSNLMTPTLCAKYVNFLRSLPLTTTPTTPQKGYAVRVNDRYQVQDPTFAAALWEQTALKDLVTQHGKTTGSSDTWGGEVLGLSSNIRIYRYAPGHFFGAHYDDFNNVHFTDSLDPSKSSIPAVTTWTLLLYLSTCEGGETVFHPEPASKKAPTPKPVSVAPEMGMALLHRHGRECMLHEGKEVTGGEKWVIRSDLCRPVARDGGNPAYHFSSSYDLTPSYGIILLISYVRSASENMLEPAASVIQTALPER
;
A
#
# COMPACT_ATOMS: atom_id res chain seq x y z
N MET A 1 22.57 -59.50 -10.70
CA MET A 1 22.87 -58.60 -9.57
C MET A 1 23.54 -57.36 -10.14
N ALA A 2 22.86 -56.22 -10.06
CA ALA A 2 23.27 -54.96 -10.70
C ALA A 2 24.35 -54.22 -9.88
N PRO A 3 25.31 -53.52 -10.52
CA PRO A 3 26.27 -52.68 -9.81
C PRO A 3 25.65 -51.33 -9.43
N LYS A 4 25.91 -50.92 -8.19
CA LYS A 4 25.39 -49.73 -7.52
C LYS A 4 25.89 -48.43 -8.19
N SER A 5 24.97 -47.58 -8.64
CA SER A 5 25.27 -46.20 -9.04
C SER A 5 25.24 -45.28 -7.82
N LYS A 6 26.32 -44.50 -7.63
CA LYS A 6 26.42 -43.43 -6.62
C LYS A 6 25.67 -42.19 -7.13
N SER A 7 24.70 -41.69 -6.37
CA SER A 7 24.06 -40.40 -6.66
C SER A 7 25.02 -39.25 -6.30
N LYS A 8 25.19 -38.31 -7.24
CA LYS A 8 25.79 -37.00 -6.97
C LYS A 8 24.66 -36.05 -6.56
N SER A 9 24.71 -35.53 -5.33
CA SER A 9 23.85 -34.41 -4.93
C SER A 9 24.39 -33.13 -5.57
N SER A 10 23.55 -32.47 -6.37
CA SER A 10 23.82 -31.14 -6.89
C SER A 10 23.35 -30.11 -5.87
N THR A 11 24.29 -29.54 -5.12
CA THR A 11 24.03 -28.42 -4.21
C THR A 11 23.82 -27.15 -5.05
N ALA A 12 22.57 -26.72 -5.16
CA ALA A 12 22.23 -25.43 -5.76
C ALA A 12 22.57 -24.32 -4.75
N THR A 13 23.67 -23.60 -4.99
CA THR A 13 24.03 -22.36 -4.30
C THR A 13 23.02 -21.27 -4.64
N ALA A 14 22.18 -20.91 -3.66
CA ALA A 14 21.35 -19.71 -3.71
C ALA A 14 22.24 -18.46 -3.68
N LYS A 15 22.20 -17.67 -4.76
CA LYS A 15 22.81 -16.34 -4.79
C LYS A 15 21.94 -15.38 -3.97
N THR A 16 22.42 -15.03 -2.78
CA THR A 16 21.90 -13.91 -2.01
C THR A 16 22.40 -12.61 -2.67
N ASN A 17 21.50 -11.87 -3.29
CA ASN A 17 21.78 -10.48 -3.66
C ASN A 17 21.83 -9.66 -2.37
N GLY A 18 23.04 -9.46 -1.85
CA GLY A 18 23.31 -8.57 -0.73
C GLY A 18 23.11 -7.12 -1.17
N ALA A 19 21.94 -6.55 -0.89
CA ALA A 19 21.85 -5.12 -0.65
C ALA A 19 22.47 -4.89 0.74
N GLN A 20 23.63 -4.24 0.77
CA GLN A 20 24.28 -3.80 2.01
C GLN A 20 23.28 -2.99 2.82
N ALA A 21 22.93 -3.49 4.00
CA ALA A 21 22.28 -2.69 5.03
C ALA A 21 23.24 -1.56 5.39
N ALA A 22 22.91 -0.33 4.98
CA ALA A 22 23.61 0.85 5.47
C ALA A 22 23.52 0.83 7.00
N GLU A 23 24.65 1.01 7.68
CA GLU A 23 24.70 1.16 9.13
C GLU A 23 23.73 2.27 9.55
N ALA A 24 22.78 1.92 10.43
CA ALA A 24 21.75 2.82 10.89
C ALA A 24 22.39 3.94 11.71
N ILE A 25 22.53 5.13 11.14
CA ILE A 25 22.67 6.35 11.92
C ILE A 25 21.40 6.40 12.80
N PRO A 26 21.51 6.50 14.14
CA PRO A 26 20.33 6.69 14.96
C PRO A 26 19.66 8.00 14.53
N HIS A 27 18.53 7.89 13.82
CA HIS A 27 17.78 9.06 13.43
C HIS A 27 17.21 9.65 14.72
N GLN A 28 17.66 10.85 15.08
CA GLN A 28 17.06 11.60 16.18
C GLN A 28 15.73 12.19 15.69
N TRP A 29 14.71 11.33 15.58
CA TRP A 29 13.36 11.77 15.26
C TRP A 29 12.93 12.85 16.26
N PRO A 30 12.23 13.91 15.80
CA PRO A 30 11.65 14.89 16.71
C PRO A 30 10.77 14.20 17.76
N SER A 31 10.72 14.72 18.99
CA SER A 31 9.75 14.21 19.98
C SER A 31 8.31 14.37 19.46
N LEU A 32 7.49 13.32 19.62
CA LEU A 32 6.05 13.27 19.29
C LEU A 32 5.16 14.01 20.29
N THR A 33 5.73 14.87 21.13
CA THR A 33 5.00 15.66 22.13
C THR A 33 4.68 17.08 21.61
N PRO A 34 3.52 17.65 21.99
CA PRO A 34 2.48 17.09 22.85
C PRO A 34 1.62 16.03 22.13
N ARG A 35 1.21 15.01 22.90
CA ARG A 35 0.24 13.98 22.48
C ARG A 35 -1.17 14.52 22.67
N LEU A 36 -2.05 14.31 21.68
CA LEU A 36 -3.48 14.53 21.83
C LEU A 36 -4.14 13.32 22.49
N ALA A 37 -5.10 13.57 23.37
CA ALA A 37 -5.80 12.51 24.08
C ALA A 37 -6.73 11.75 23.11
N ALA A 38 -6.91 10.45 23.32
CA ALA A 38 -7.69 9.62 22.40
C ALA A 38 -9.17 9.99 22.41
N GLU A 39 -9.67 10.46 23.56
CA GLU A 39 -11.03 10.97 23.77
C GLU A 39 -11.34 12.25 22.99
N ASP A 40 -10.32 13.00 22.58
CA ASP A 40 -10.46 14.21 21.76
C ASP A 40 -10.39 13.90 20.25
N LEU A 41 -10.19 12.63 19.89
CA LEU A 41 -10.02 12.16 18.53
C LEU A 41 -11.09 11.13 18.18
N THR A 42 -11.44 11.06 16.90
CA THR A 42 -12.38 10.07 16.39
C THR A 42 -11.73 9.30 15.26
N LEU A 43 -11.93 7.98 15.27
CA LEU A 43 -11.60 7.11 14.15
C LEU A 43 -12.85 6.94 13.30
N ASP A 44 -12.85 7.60 12.15
CA ASP A 44 -13.97 7.62 11.22
C ASP A 44 -13.85 6.50 10.21
N THR A 45 -14.93 5.73 10.03
CA THR A 45 -14.99 4.67 9.02
C THR A 45 -15.53 5.24 7.71
N MET A 46 -14.64 5.47 6.74
CA MET A 46 -15.02 5.94 5.40
C MET A 46 -15.58 4.83 4.54
N LEU A 47 -15.02 3.63 4.67
CA LEU A 47 -15.52 2.42 4.04
C LEU A 47 -15.38 1.23 5.02
N PRO A 48 -16.48 0.55 5.39
CA PRO A 48 -16.44 -0.56 6.33
C PRO A 48 -15.39 -1.61 5.94
N ASP A 49 -14.63 -2.06 6.92
CA ASP A 49 -13.56 -3.06 6.79
C ASP A 49 -12.50 -2.76 5.72
N GLN A 50 -12.37 -1.51 5.27
CA GLN A 50 -11.47 -1.17 4.17
C GLN A 50 -10.69 0.13 4.39
N ILE A 51 -11.37 1.20 4.82
CA ILE A 51 -10.79 2.55 4.88
C ILE A 51 -11.27 3.25 6.15
N VAL A 52 -10.32 3.66 6.98
CA VAL A 52 -10.60 4.49 8.16
C VAL A 52 -9.63 5.67 8.24
N THR A 53 -10.08 6.75 8.86
CA THR A 53 -9.28 7.97 9.05
C THR A 53 -9.32 8.44 10.50
N VAL A 54 -8.28 9.14 10.92
CA VAL A 54 -8.21 9.88 12.18
C VAL A 54 -7.72 11.27 11.85
N SER A 55 -8.59 12.27 11.86
CA SER A 55 -8.18 13.67 11.71
C SER A 55 -7.38 14.11 12.93
N ASN A 56 -6.40 14.99 12.71
CA ASN A 56 -5.59 15.60 13.78
C ASN A 56 -4.91 14.58 14.72
N LEU A 57 -4.47 13.41 14.24
CA LEU A 57 -3.64 12.48 15.03
C LEU A 57 -2.34 13.17 15.49
N MET A 58 -1.81 14.08 14.67
CA MET A 58 -0.71 14.98 15.02
C MET A 58 -1.12 16.43 14.83
N THR A 59 -0.76 17.28 15.80
CA THR A 59 -1.04 18.72 15.70
C THR A 59 -0.30 19.36 14.51
N PRO A 60 -0.81 20.49 13.96
CA PRO A 60 -0.12 21.22 12.90
C PRO A 60 1.33 21.63 13.25
N THR A 61 1.57 22.04 14.49
CA THR A 61 2.92 22.39 14.99
C THR A 61 3.87 21.19 14.94
N LEU A 62 3.38 20.02 15.34
CA LEU A 62 4.17 18.80 15.31
C LEU A 62 4.42 18.35 13.87
N CYS A 63 3.42 18.44 13.00
CA CYS A 63 3.56 18.18 11.57
C CYS A 63 4.64 19.07 10.93
N ALA A 64 4.59 20.38 11.18
CA ALA A 64 5.60 21.32 10.68
C ALA A 64 7.01 21.00 11.17
N LYS A 65 7.17 20.64 12.46
CA LYS A 65 8.45 20.21 13.05
C LYS A 65 8.99 18.96 12.34
N TYR A 66 8.12 17.99 12.07
CA TYR A 66 8.49 16.78 11.34
C TYR A 66 8.85 17.08 9.89
N VAL A 67 8.04 17.84 9.15
CA VAL A 67 8.36 18.22 7.77
C VAL A 67 9.74 18.90 7.68
N ASN A 68 10.04 19.81 8.60
CA ASN A 68 11.36 20.47 8.67
C ASN A 68 12.51 19.46 8.88
N PHE A 69 12.33 18.48 9.78
CA PHE A 69 13.30 17.42 9.96
C PHE A 69 13.42 16.51 8.72
N LEU A 70 12.30 16.08 8.15
CA LEU A 70 12.26 15.15 7.02
C LEU A 70 12.92 15.74 5.77
N ARG A 71 12.87 17.07 5.57
CA ARG A 71 13.61 17.77 4.51
C ARG A 71 15.12 17.59 4.59
N SER A 72 15.67 17.31 5.77
CA SER A 72 17.11 17.08 5.96
C SER A 72 17.55 15.65 5.63
N LEU A 73 16.61 14.72 5.46
CA LEU A 73 16.91 13.33 5.12
C LEU A 73 17.34 13.21 3.65
N PRO A 74 18.17 12.22 3.30
CA PRO A 74 18.62 12.01 1.93
C PRO A 74 17.55 11.28 1.10
N LEU A 75 16.47 11.97 0.74
CA LEU A 75 15.43 11.39 -0.10
C LEU A 75 15.95 11.15 -1.53
N THR A 76 15.56 10.02 -2.12
CA THR A 76 15.84 9.69 -3.52
C THR A 76 14.55 9.69 -4.33
N THR A 77 14.52 10.41 -5.45
CA THR A 77 13.40 10.38 -6.40
C THR A 77 13.33 9.01 -7.08
N THR A 78 12.13 8.44 -7.15
CA THR A 78 11.92 7.15 -7.82
C THR A 78 12.22 7.24 -9.32
N PRO A 79 12.73 6.17 -9.94
CA PRO A 79 12.90 6.13 -11.39
C PRO A 79 11.57 6.35 -12.11
N THR A 80 11.57 7.21 -13.12
CA THR A 80 10.39 7.48 -13.95
C THR A 80 10.09 6.37 -14.96
N THR A 81 11.05 5.48 -15.22
CA THR A 81 10.89 4.35 -16.13
C THR A 81 9.96 3.30 -15.52
N PRO A 82 8.81 2.99 -16.15
CA PRO A 82 7.90 1.96 -15.67
C PRO A 82 8.60 0.60 -15.64
N GLN A 83 8.56 -0.07 -14.49
CA GLN A 83 8.97 -1.47 -14.40
C GLN A 83 7.79 -2.36 -14.79
N LYS A 84 8.03 -3.38 -15.62
CA LYS A 84 6.97 -4.29 -16.07
C LYS A 84 6.27 -4.92 -14.86
N GLY A 85 4.95 -4.75 -14.76
CA GLY A 85 4.15 -5.28 -13.66
C GLY A 85 4.05 -4.39 -12.42
N TYR A 86 4.70 -3.22 -12.41
CA TYR A 86 4.61 -2.24 -11.31
C TYR A 86 3.96 -0.95 -11.81
N ALA A 87 3.17 -0.32 -10.94
CA ALA A 87 2.60 0.98 -11.24
C ALA A 87 3.68 2.06 -11.35
N VAL A 88 3.47 3.00 -12.26
CA VAL A 88 4.35 4.16 -12.42
C VAL A 88 4.26 5.02 -11.17
N ARG A 89 5.43 5.40 -10.65
CA ARG A 89 5.54 6.23 -9.46
C ARG A 89 6.61 7.28 -9.66
N VAL A 90 6.27 8.51 -9.32
CA VAL A 90 7.21 9.62 -9.28
C VAL A 90 7.05 10.26 -7.91
N ASN A 91 7.96 9.96 -6.99
CA ASN A 91 8.03 10.61 -5.69
C ASN A 91 9.44 10.55 -5.09
N ASP A 92 9.72 11.42 -4.13
CA ASP A 92 10.93 11.36 -3.33
C ASP A 92 10.70 10.39 -2.17
N ARG A 93 11.61 9.45 -1.96
CA ARG A 93 11.49 8.40 -0.94
C ARG A 93 12.71 8.34 -0.03
N TYR A 94 12.45 8.10 1.23
CA TYR A 94 13.44 7.65 2.20
C TYR A 94 12.85 6.47 2.97
N GLN A 95 13.67 5.47 3.30
CA GLN A 95 13.21 4.24 3.98
C GLN A 95 14.24 3.80 5.01
N VAL A 96 13.78 3.42 6.20
CA VAL A 96 14.63 3.00 7.31
C VAL A 96 13.93 1.94 8.15
N GLN A 97 14.71 1.04 8.76
CA GLN A 97 14.22 0.11 9.79
C GLN A 97 14.42 0.74 11.17
N ASP A 98 13.33 1.17 11.80
CA ASP A 98 13.37 1.84 13.10
C ASP A 98 12.24 1.34 14.02
N PRO A 99 12.50 0.28 14.81
CA PRO A 99 11.49 -0.27 15.73
C PRO A 99 11.15 0.70 16.88
N THR A 100 12.11 1.54 17.30
CA THR A 100 11.90 2.50 18.39
C THR A 100 10.95 3.61 17.94
N PHE A 101 11.13 4.16 16.74
CA PHE A 101 10.22 5.16 16.20
C PHE A 101 8.85 4.56 15.84
N ALA A 102 8.79 3.35 15.32
CA ALA A 102 7.53 2.65 15.09
C ALA A 102 6.72 2.48 16.38
N ALA A 103 7.36 2.07 17.47
CA ALA A 103 6.71 1.98 18.78
C ALA A 103 6.33 3.36 19.33
N ALA A 104 7.17 4.38 19.15
CA ALA A 104 6.84 5.74 19.56
C ALA A 104 5.61 6.28 18.81
N LEU A 105 5.50 6.06 17.48
CA LEU A 105 4.29 6.42 16.72
C LEU A 105 3.05 5.68 17.22
N TRP A 106 3.18 4.40 17.55
CA TRP A 106 2.07 3.59 18.06
C TRP A 106 1.59 4.04 19.45
N GLU A 107 2.53 4.28 20.37
CA GLU A 107 2.27 4.46 21.81
C GLU A 107 2.19 5.93 22.23
N GLN A 108 2.97 6.82 21.61
CA GLN A 108 3.05 8.24 21.98
C GLN A 108 2.10 9.12 21.16
N THR A 109 1.42 8.56 20.15
CA THR A 109 0.21 9.17 19.57
C THR A 109 -1.04 8.55 20.20
N ALA A 110 -2.24 8.91 19.75
CA ALA A 110 -3.47 8.24 20.17
C ALA A 110 -3.76 6.93 19.40
N LEU A 111 -2.89 6.54 18.46
CA LEU A 111 -3.20 5.50 17.47
C LEU A 111 -3.53 4.14 18.11
N LYS A 112 -2.72 3.67 19.07
CA LYS A 112 -2.99 2.42 19.79
C LYS A 112 -4.35 2.41 20.46
N ASP A 113 -4.68 3.49 21.17
CA ASP A 113 -5.94 3.60 21.91
C ASP A 113 -7.13 3.61 20.94
N LEU A 114 -7.04 4.39 19.86
CA LEU A 114 -8.08 4.48 18.84
C LEU A 114 -8.33 3.14 18.13
N VAL A 115 -7.26 2.44 17.70
CA VAL A 115 -7.37 1.12 17.06
C VAL A 115 -7.96 0.10 18.03
N THR A 116 -7.52 0.11 19.29
CA THR A 116 -8.01 -0.82 20.33
C THR A 116 -9.48 -0.57 20.68
N GLN A 117 -9.89 0.70 20.76
CA GLN A 117 -11.28 1.07 21.06
C GLN A 117 -12.21 0.76 19.90
N HIS A 118 -11.80 1.07 18.66
CA HIS A 118 -12.60 0.79 17.46
C HIS A 118 -12.87 -0.71 17.27
N GLY A 119 -11.88 -1.56 17.57
CA GLY A 119 -12.07 -3.02 17.55
C GLY A 119 -13.08 -3.53 18.59
N LYS A 120 -13.33 -2.77 19.66
CA LYS A 120 -14.33 -3.12 20.70
C LYS A 120 -15.73 -2.60 20.35
N THR A 121 -15.83 -1.39 19.79
CA THR A 121 -17.12 -0.71 19.55
C THR A 121 -17.88 -1.25 18.35
N THR A 122 -17.18 -1.72 17.32
CA THR A 122 -17.81 -2.29 16.12
C THR A 122 -18.43 -3.67 16.34
N GLY A 123 -18.26 -4.27 17.53
CA GLY A 123 -18.70 -5.66 17.81
C GLY A 123 -18.02 -6.71 16.95
N SER A 124 -17.05 -6.28 16.13
CA SER A 124 -16.30 -7.06 15.17
C SER A 124 -14.83 -6.90 15.54
N SER A 125 -14.31 -7.82 16.35
CA SER A 125 -12.85 -8.02 16.45
C SER A 125 -12.22 -8.30 15.06
N ASP A 126 -13.05 -8.46 14.03
CA ASP A 126 -12.69 -8.78 12.68
C ASP A 126 -12.26 -7.56 11.82
N THR A 127 -12.61 -6.32 12.18
CA THR A 127 -12.22 -5.16 11.34
C THR A 127 -10.70 -5.05 11.18
N TRP A 128 -9.91 -5.40 12.19
CA TRP A 128 -8.46 -5.34 12.06
C TRP A 128 -7.83 -6.61 11.52
N GLY A 129 -8.59 -7.71 11.41
CA GLY A 129 -8.00 -9.01 11.21
C GLY A 129 -7.79 -9.81 12.50
N GLY A 130 -8.25 -9.34 13.67
CA GLY A 130 -7.84 -9.87 14.98
C GLY A 130 -6.83 -8.96 15.68
N GLU A 131 -5.99 -9.52 16.56
CA GLU A 131 -5.04 -8.74 17.38
C GLU A 131 -4.04 -7.95 16.52
N VAL A 132 -3.92 -6.64 16.80
CA VAL A 132 -2.91 -5.75 16.25
C VAL A 132 -1.79 -5.61 17.27
N LEU A 133 -0.57 -5.97 16.87
CA LEU A 133 0.62 -5.94 17.70
C LEU A 133 1.21 -4.53 17.85
N GLY A 134 1.10 -3.73 16.77
CA GLY A 134 1.70 -2.42 16.65
C GLY A 134 2.06 -2.10 15.20
N LEU A 135 3.04 -1.23 15.02
CA LEU A 135 3.51 -0.78 13.71
C LEU A 135 4.76 -1.53 13.25
N SER A 136 4.85 -1.75 11.94
CA SER A 136 6.04 -2.26 11.27
C SER A 136 7.23 -1.31 11.47
N SER A 137 8.40 -1.86 11.77
CA SER A 137 9.66 -1.10 11.86
C SER A 137 10.08 -0.50 10.51
N ASN A 138 9.48 -0.94 9.40
CA ASN A 138 9.78 -0.41 8.07
C ASN A 138 9.11 0.96 7.88
N ILE A 139 9.79 2.02 8.33
CA ILE A 139 9.34 3.40 8.20
C ILE A 139 9.73 3.93 6.83
N ARG A 140 8.75 4.49 6.12
CA ARG A 140 8.94 5.06 4.79
C ARG A 140 8.46 6.51 4.78
N ILE A 141 9.27 7.40 4.23
CA ILE A 141 8.97 8.81 4.07
C ILE A 141 8.74 9.09 2.60
N TYR A 142 7.65 9.76 2.29
CA TYR A 142 7.31 10.18 0.93
C TYR A 142 7.17 11.70 0.87
N ARG A 143 7.79 12.30 -0.15
CA ARG A 143 7.49 13.67 -0.60
C ARG A 143 7.04 13.65 -2.05
N TYR A 144 5.90 14.28 -2.31
CA TYR A 144 5.39 14.53 -3.66
C TYR A 144 5.41 16.03 -3.90
N ALA A 145 6.21 16.46 -4.88
CA ALA A 145 6.26 17.82 -5.39
C ALA A 145 5.24 17.99 -6.54
N PRO A 146 5.01 19.20 -7.07
CA PRO A 146 4.13 19.36 -8.23
C PRO A 146 4.55 18.44 -9.40
N GLY A 147 3.59 17.72 -9.99
CA GLY A 147 3.81 16.70 -11.02
C GLY A 147 4.14 15.29 -10.51
N HIS A 148 4.37 15.11 -9.19
CA HIS A 148 4.60 13.79 -8.58
C HIS A 148 3.27 13.07 -8.34
N PHE A 149 3.25 11.74 -8.55
CA PHE A 149 2.07 10.89 -8.41
C PHE A 149 2.46 9.43 -8.15
N PHE A 150 1.46 8.60 -7.82
CA PHE A 150 1.61 7.15 -7.81
C PHE A 150 0.39 6.49 -8.48
N GLY A 151 0.60 5.89 -9.65
CA GLY A 151 -0.46 5.27 -10.44
C GLY A 151 -1.18 4.13 -9.70
N ALA A 152 -2.31 3.73 -10.26
CA ALA A 152 -3.18 2.70 -9.67
C ALA A 152 -2.44 1.37 -9.43
N HIS A 153 -2.51 0.87 -8.20
CA HIS A 153 -1.84 -0.34 -7.75
C HIS A 153 -2.59 -1.04 -6.61
N TYR A 154 -2.12 -2.25 -6.32
CA TYR A 154 -2.43 -2.98 -5.09
C TYR A 154 -1.16 -3.05 -4.25
N ASP A 155 -1.29 -2.83 -2.95
CA ASP A 155 -0.23 -3.04 -1.97
C ASP A 155 -0.25 -4.49 -1.50
N ASP A 156 0.90 -5.16 -1.48
CA ASP A 156 1.03 -6.52 -0.95
C ASP A 156 1.34 -6.51 0.56
N PHE A 157 1.14 -7.65 1.22
CA PHE A 157 1.55 -7.84 2.62
C PHE A 157 3.04 -8.17 2.73
N ASN A 158 3.62 -7.93 3.91
CA ASN A 158 4.98 -8.34 4.23
C ASN A 158 4.96 -9.32 5.40
N ASN A 159 5.71 -10.42 5.28
CA ASN A 159 6.08 -11.24 6.43
C ASN A 159 7.15 -10.51 7.23
N VAL A 160 6.90 -10.27 8.50
CA VAL A 160 7.81 -9.54 9.40
C VAL A 160 8.00 -10.31 10.69
N HIS A 161 9.07 -9.99 11.42
CA HIS A 161 9.29 -10.45 12.77
C HIS A 161 9.05 -9.25 13.68
N PHE A 162 7.95 -9.28 14.42
CA PHE A 162 7.57 -8.19 15.30
C PHE A 162 8.28 -8.34 16.64
N THR A 163 8.97 -7.28 17.06
CA THR A 163 9.63 -7.21 18.37
C THR A 163 9.01 -6.05 19.15
N ASP A 164 8.53 -6.33 20.36
CA ASP A 164 8.06 -5.30 21.28
C ASP A 164 9.25 -4.51 21.81
N SER A 165 9.46 -3.28 21.30
CA SER A 165 10.59 -2.46 21.73
C SER A 165 10.45 -1.91 23.16
N LEU A 166 9.25 -1.96 23.74
CA LEU A 166 8.99 -1.56 25.13
C LEU A 166 9.21 -2.72 26.11
N ASP A 167 9.14 -3.97 25.63
CA ASP A 167 9.46 -5.15 26.41
C ASP A 167 10.44 -6.07 25.66
N PRO A 168 11.74 -5.77 25.71
CA PRO A 168 12.78 -6.57 25.06
C PRO A 168 12.89 -8.01 25.58
N SER A 169 12.21 -8.35 26.69
CA SER A 169 12.19 -9.72 27.22
C SER A 169 11.26 -10.64 26.41
N LYS A 170 10.30 -10.07 25.67
CA LYS A 170 9.44 -10.83 24.77
C LYS A 170 10.22 -11.26 23.54
N SER A 171 10.08 -12.54 23.18
CA SER A 171 10.64 -13.04 21.93
C SER A 171 9.97 -12.39 20.73
N SER A 172 10.76 -12.19 19.67
CA SER A 172 10.23 -11.74 18.39
C SER A 172 9.22 -12.76 17.86
N ILE A 173 8.08 -12.28 17.38
CA ILE A 173 6.99 -13.13 16.90
C ILE A 173 6.79 -12.98 15.38
N PRO A 174 6.58 -14.08 14.65
CA PRO A 174 6.20 -14.01 13.24
C PRO A 174 4.87 -13.26 13.08
N ALA A 175 4.87 -12.27 12.19
CA ALA A 175 3.75 -11.38 11.94
C ALA A 175 3.60 -11.08 10.44
N VAL A 176 2.44 -10.56 10.07
CA VAL A 176 2.13 -10.05 8.73
C VAL A 176 1.63 -8.62 8.80
N THR A 177 1.94 -7.81 7.79
CA THR A 177 1.31 -6.49 7.64
C THR A 177 -0.07 -6.63 6.99
N THR A 178 -1.08 -5.92 7.49
CA THR A 178 -2.45 -6.03 6.96
C THR A 178 -3.11 -4.71 6.59
N TRP A 179 -2.67 -3.61 7.19
CA TRP A 179 -3.16 -2.27 6.92
C TRP A 179 -2.00 -1.32 6.69
N THR A 180 -2.06 -0.52 5.63
CA THR A 180 -1.15 0.61 5.43
C THR A 180 -1.59 1.75 6.32
N LEU A 181 -0.66 2.36 7.06
CA LEU A 181 -0.83 3.65 7.73
C LEU A 181 -0.15 4.74 6.90
N LEU A 182 -0.91 5.74 6.45
CA LEU A 182 -0.39 6.98 5.88
C LEU A 182 -0.70 8.15 6.81
N LEU A 183 0.34 8.73 7.40
CA LEU A 183 0.24 9.93 8.22
C LEU A 183 0.62 11.14 7.36
N TYR A 184 -0.37 11.96 7.04
CA TYR A 184 -0.19 13.18 6.25
C TYR A 184 0.34 14.31 7.13
N LEU A 185 1.47 14.88 6.74
CA LEU A 185 2.13 15.95 7.50
C LEU A 185 1.97 17.33 6.85
N SER A 186 1.33 17.40 5.69
CA SER A 186 1.07 18.64 4.98
C SER A 186 -0.21 18.55 4.17
N THR A 187 -0.76 19.72 3.84
CA THR A 187 -1.80 19.89 2.83
C THR A 187 -1.18 20.25 1.49
N CYS A 188 -1.87 19.91 0.40
CA CYS A 188 -1.47 20.25 -0.97
C CYS A 188 -2.71 20.38 -1.87
N GLU A 189 -2.53 20.94 -3.06
CA GLU A 189 -3.52 20.86 -4.14
C GLU A 189 -3.32 19.56 -4.92
N GLY A 190 -4.42 18.87 -5.20
CA GLY A 190 -4.38 17.49 -5.69
C GLY A 190 -3.80 16.54 -4.64
N GLY A 191 -3.09 15.50 -5.09
CA GLY A 191 -2.40 14.58 -4.18
C GLY A 191 -3.33 13.64 -3.40
N GLU A 192 -4.61 13.54 -3.75
CA GLU A 192 -5.57 12.65 -3.08
C GLU A 192 -5.14 11.19 -3.16
N THR A 193 -5.40 10.43 -2.11
CA THR A 193 -5.35 8.96 -2.18
C THR A 193 -6.76 8.48 -2.58
N VAL A 194 -6.89 7.93 -3.79
CA VAL A 194 -8.17 7.54 -4.37
C VAL A 194 -8.25 6.03 -4.43
N PHE A 195 -9.34 5.49 -3.89
CA PHE A 195 -9.66 4.07 -3.85
C PHE A 195 -10.80 3.77 -4.81
N HIS A 196 -10.71 2.64 -5.52
CA HIS A 196 -11.64 2.22 -6.57
C HIS A 196 -12.31 0.89 -6.16
N PRO A 197 -13.46 0.93 -5.46
CA PRO A 197 -14.16 -0.29 -5.06
C PRO A 197 -14.68 -1.06 -6.28
N GLU A 198 -14.57 -2.39 -6.23
CA GLU A 198 -15.08 -3.25 -7.28
C GLU A 198 -16.60 -3.45 -7.14
N PRO A 199 -17.34 -3.60 -8.26
CA PRO A 199 -18.77 -3.88 -8.21
C PRO A 199 -19.02 -5.28 -7.62
N ALA A 200 -20.07 -5.41 -6.80
CA ALA A 200 -20.43 -6.69 -6.16
C ALA A 200 -20.74 -7.82 -7.14
N SER A 201 -21.06 -7.50 -8.40
CA SER A 201 -21.16 -8.47 -9.49
C SER A 201 -20.91 -7.78 -10.84
N LYS A 202 -20.64 -8.55 -11.90
CA LYS A 202 -20.46 -8.03 -13.27
C LYS A 202 -21.66 -7.21 -13.81
N LYS A 203 -22.85 -7.36 -13.21
CA LYS A 203 -24.07 -6.65 -13.61
C LYS A 203 -24.39 -5.45 -12.71
N ALA A 204 -23.71 -5.34 -11.57
CA ALA A 204 -23.91 -4.22 -10.65
C ALA A 204 -23.21 -2.97 -11.19
N PRO A 205 -23.75 -1.77 -10.92
CA PRO A 205 -23.07 -0.52 -11.28
C PRO A 205 -21.72 -0.42 -10.56
N THR A 206 -20.73 0.16 -11.22
CA THR A 206 -19.42 0.46 -10.60
C THR A 206 -19.64 1.44 -9.44
N PRO A 207 -19.16 1.12 -8.23
CA PRO A 207 -19.21 2.03 -7.10
C PRO A 207 -18.47 3.33 -7.39
N LYS A 208 -18.88 4.42 -6.72
CA LYS A 208 -18.13 5.68 -6.79
C LYS A 208 -16.76 5.49 -6.09
N PRO A 209 -15.67 6.05 -6.66
CA PRO A 209 -14.39 6.07 -5.97
C PRO A 209 -14.48 6.78 -4.61
N VAL A 210 -13.71 6.30 -3.64
CA VAL A 210 -13.55 6.95 -2.34
C VAL A 210 -12.25 7.76 -2.39
N SER A 211 -12.36 9.07 -2.22
CA SER A 211 -11.21 9.99 -2.29
C SER A 211 -10.87 10.53 -0.91
N VAL A 212 -9.60 10.46 -0.53
CA VAL A 212 -9.08 11.02 0.72
C VAL A 212 -8.05 12.09 0.40
N ALA A 213 -8.43 13.34 0.59
CA ALA A 213 -7.54 14.48 0.42
C ALA A 213 -6.49 14.53 1.55
N PRO A 214 -5.23 14.94 1.27
CA PRO A 214 -4.23 15.08 2.32
C PRO A 214 -4.60 16.24 3.27
N GLU A 215 -4.97 15.88 4.49
CA GLU A 215 -5.17 16.82 5.59
C GLU A 215 -3.98 16.75 6.55
N MET A 216 -3.42 17.90 6.92
CA MET A 216 -2.27 17.96 7.83
C MET A 216 -2.64 17.36 9.19
N GLY A 217 -1.86 16.38 9.64
CA GLY A 217 -2.07 15.67 10.90
C GLY A 217 -3.00 14.46 10.80
N MET A 218 -3.66 14.24 9.65
CA MET A 218 -4.57 13.11 9.48
C MET A 218 -3.79 11.80 9.27
N ALA A 219 -4.24 10.75 9.94
CA ALA A 219 -3.87 9.38 9.61
C ALA A 219 -4.96 8.73 8.75
N LEU A 220 -4.56 8.12 7.65
CA LEU A 220 -5.35 7.25 6.82
C LEU A 220 -4.87 5.81 7.01
N LEU A 221 -5.76 4.91 7.39
CA LEU A 221 -5.49 3.48 7.37
C LEU A 221 -6.35 2.81 6.30
N HIS A 222 -5.73 1.97 5.46
CA HIS A 222 -6.45 1.17 4.49
C HIS A 222 -5.92 -0.26 4.43
N ARG A 223 -6.81 -1.24 4.16
CA ARG A 223 -6.40 -2.64 4.00
C ARG A 223 -5.44 -2.81 2.81
N HIS A 224 -4.50 -3.74 2.98
CA HIS A 224 -3.63 -4.19 1.92
C HIS A 224 -3.46 -5.72 1.92
N GLY A 225 -2.62 -6.24 1.03
CA GLY A 225 -2.47 -7.68 0.80
C GLY A 225 -3.69 -8.22 0.04
N ARG A 226 -4.22 -9.36 0.47
CA ARG A 226 -5.33 -10.04 -0.22
C ARG A 226 -6.60 -9.20 -0.33
N GLU A 227 -6.84 -8.32 0.64
CA GLU A 227 -8.03 -7.47 0.72
C GLU A 227 -7.74 -6.05 0.23
N CYS A 228 -6.60 -5.83 -0.44
CA CYS A 228 -6.23 -4.53 -0.95
C CYS A 228 -7.23 -4.08 -2.03
N MET A 229 -7.74 -2.87 -1.87
CA MET A 229 -8.49 -2.19 -2.92
C MET A 229 -7.53 -1.53 -3.92
N LEU A 230 -7.89 -1.51 -5.20
CA LEU A 230 -7.15 -0.76 -6.21
C LEU A 230 -7.12 0.72 -5.80
N HIS A 231 -5.93 1.29 -5.69
CA HIS A 231 -5.79 2.67 -5.26
C HIS A 231 -4.62 3.38 -5.93
N GLU A 232 -4.68 4.71 -5.95
CA GLU A 232 -3.66 5.58 -6.54
C GLU A 232 -3.45 6.82 -5.67
N GLY A 233 -2.26 7.40 -5.76
CA GLY A 233 -1.99 8.76 -5.32
C GLY A 233 -2.08 9.70 -6.52
N LYS A 234 -3.08 10.57 -6.54
CA LYS A 234 -3.25 11.58 -7.58
C LYS A 234 -2.06 12.53 -7.64
N GLU A 235 -1.92 13.17 -8.79
CA GLU A 235 -0.87 14.15 -9.02
C GLU A 235 -1.02 15.31 -8.03
N VAL A 236 0.10 15.70 -7.40
CA VAL A 236 0.17 16.97 -6.67
C VAL A 236 0.29 18.07 -7.71
N THR A 237 -0.61 19.06 -7.68
CA THR A 237 -0.59 20.19 -8.63
C THR A 237 -0.04 21.46 -8.00
N GLY A 238 -0.09 21.56 -6.67
CA GLY A 238 0.38 22.73 -5.91
C GLY A 238 0.81 22.37 -4.49
N GLY A 239 1.87 23.02 -4.01
CA GLY A 239 2.48 22.72 -2.71
C GLY A 239 3.26 21.40 -2.70
N GLU A 240 3.41 20.80 -1.52
CA GLU A 240 4.10 19.52 -1.35
C GLU A 240 3.32 18.61 -0.41
N LYS A 241 3.14 17.34 -0.78
CA LYS A 241 2.57 16.30 0.09
C LYS A 241 3.70 15.56 0.81
N TRP A 242 3.71 15.62 2.13
CA TRP A 242 4.63 14.89 3.01
C TRP A 242 3.88 13.80 3.75
N VAL A 243 4.41 12.58 3.71
CA VAL A 243 3.77 11.39 4.31
C VAL A 243 4.79 10.56 5.07
N ILE A 244 4.46 10.17 6.31
CA ILE A 244 5.09 9.04 6.99
C ILE A 244 4.22 7.82 6.75
N ARG A 245 4.82 6.73 6.29
CA ARG A 245 4.16 5.43 6.16
C ARG A 245 4.77 4.41 7.11
N SER A 246 3.90 3.69 7.78
CA SER A 246 4.17 2.38 8.38
C SER A 246 2.99 1.46 8.04
N ASP A 247 2.95 0.26 8.62
CA ASP A 247 1.91 -0.73 8.36
C ASP A 247 1.54 -1.42 9.69
N LEU A 248 0.26 -1.72 9.94
CA LEU A 248 -0.17 -2.48 11.12
C LEU A 248 0.31 -3.93 11.01
N CYS A 249 0.90 -4.44 12.10
CA CYS A 249 1.34 -5.83 12.21
C CYS A 249 0.36 -6.68 13.01
N ARG A 250 0.12 -7.90 12.53
CA ARG A 250 -0.64 -8.93 13.27
C ARG A 250 0.13 -10.24 13.38
N PRO A 251 -0.12 -11.07 14.41
CA PRO A 251 0.48 -12.39 14.49
C PRO A 251 0.07 -13.25 13.28
N VAL A 252 0.99 -14.09 12.81
CA VAL A 252 0.61 -15.22 11.92
C VAL A 252 -0.22 -16.20 12.75
N ALA A 253 -1.36 -16.67 12.21
CA ALA A 253 -2.18 -17.67 12.88
C ALA A 253 -1.37 -18.94 13.15
N ARG A 254 -1.48 -19.51 14.36
CA ARG A 254 -0.63 -20.62 14.83
C ARG A 254 -1.10 -22.01 14.40
N ASP A 255 -2.22 -22.14 13.68
CA ASP A 255 -2.73 -23.45 13.29
C ASP A 255 -2.01 -23.95 12.04
N GLY A 256 -1.47 -25.18 12.09
CA GLY A 256 -0.66 -25.83 11.06
C GLY A 256 -1.31 -26.09 9.70
N GLY A 257 -2.29 -25.27 9.30
CA GLY A 257 -2.63 -25.01 7.92
C GLY A 257 -1.73 -23.93 7.33
N ASN A 258 -1.66 -23.86 6.01
CA ASN A 258 -0.97 -22.83 5.23
C ASN A 258 -1.02 -21.44 5.92
N PRO A 259 0.07 -20.64 5.98
CA PRO A 259 0.06 -19.28 6.57
C PRO A 259 -0.95 -18.30 5.94
N ALA A 260 -1.63 -18.72 4.87
CA ALA A 260 -2.87 -18.11 4.44
C ALA A 260 -4.07 -18.80 5.12
N TYR A 261 -4.89 -18.00 5.79
CA TYR A 261 -6.29 -18.27 6.16
C TYR A 261 -6.56 -18.76 7.59
N HIS A 262 -7.11 -17.85 8.39
CA HIS A 262 -8.43 -18.04 8.99
C HIS A 262 -9.03 -16.64 9.25
N PHE A 263 -10.05 -16.27 8.48
CA PHE A 263 -10.93 -15.15 8.78
C PHE A 263 -12.35 -15.62 8.62
N SER A 264 -13.21 -15.33 9.60
CA SER A 264 -14.57 -15.84 9.61
C SER A 264 -15.37 -15.10 8.53
N SER A 265 -15.69 -15.79 7.45
CA SER A 265 -16.70 -15.30 6.51
C SER A 265 -18.06 -15.61 7.12
N SER A 266 -18.64 -14.68 7.87
CA SER A 266 -20.10 -14.67 8.09
C SER A 266 -20.80 -14.05 6.87
N TYR A 267 -20.45 -14.52 5.67
CA TYR A 267 -21.28 -14.43 4.48
C TYR A 267 -21.14 -15.76 3.74
N ASP A 268 -22.21 -16.54 3.86
CA ASP A 268 -22.38 -17.83 3.21
C ASP A 268 -22.69 -17.56 1.73
N LEU A 269 -21.69 -17.69 0.86
CA LEU A 269 -21.87 -17.85 -0.57
C LEU A 269 -20.90 -18.92 -1.08
N THR A 270 -21.49 -20.03 -1.48
CA THR A 270 -20.82 -21.18 -2.09
C THR A 270 -20.04 -20.78 -3.35
N PRO A 271 -18.80 -21.30 -3.55
CA PRO A 271 -18.06 -21.02 -4.78
C PRO A 271 -18.42 -22.04 -5.86
N SER A 272 -19.09 -21.57 -6.90
CA SER A 272 -18.86 -22.09 -8.24
C SER A 272 -17.90 -21.12 -8.96
N TYR A 273 -17.09 -21.65 -9.88
CA TYR A 273 -16.04 -20.99 -10.66
C TYR A 273 -14.70 -20.82 -9.90
N GLY A 274 -13.59 -21.40 -10.34
CA GLY A 274 -13.19 -21.71 -11.72
C GLY A 274 -11.96 -20.86 -12.02
N ILE A 275 -10.78 -21.48 -11.97
CA ILE A 275 -9.47 -20.90 -12.27
C ILE A 275 -9.53 -20.23 -13.64
N ILE A 276 -9.32 -18.91 -13.71
CA ILE A 276 -9.06 -18.21 -14.97
C ILE A 276 -7.61 -17.74 -14.94
N LEU A 277 -6.76 -18.48 -15.66
CA LEU A 277 -5.46 -18.01 -16.12
C LEU A 277 -5.68 -16.85 -17.12
N LEU A 278 -4.97 -15.75 -16.92
CA LEU A 278 -4.80 -14.70 -17.94
C LEU A 278 -4.05 -15.28 -19.15
N ILE A 279 -4.71 -15.31 -20.32
CA ILE A 279 -4.05 -15.30 -21.62
C ILE A 279 -4.35 -13.96 -22.27
N SER A 280 -3.32 -13.13 -22.39
CA SER A 280 -3.32 -11.86 -23.10
C SER A 280 -3.35 -12.12 -24.61
N TYR A 281 -4.39 -11.64 -25.30
CA TYR A 281 -4.44 -11.62 -26.77
C TYR A 281 -3.98 -10.28 -27.30
N VAL A 282 -2.86 -10.26 -28.03
CA VAL A 282 -2.47 -9.16 -28.90
C VAL A 282 -2.81 -9.59 -30.33
N ARG A 283 -3.73 -8.88 -30.99
CA ARG A 283 -3.72 -8.77 -32.45
C ARG A 283 -3.81 -7.32 -32.86
N SER A 284 -2.69 -6.86 -33.40
CA SER A 284 -2.55 -5.65 -34.20
C SER A 284 -3.45 -5.73 -35.43
N ALA A 285 -4.08 -4.59 -35.72
CA ALA A 285 -4.79 -4.33 -36.95
C ALA A 285 -3.84 -4.41 -38.16
N SER A 286 -4.27 -5.13 -39.20
CA SER A 286 -3.86 -4.88 -40.57
C SER A 286 -5.05 -5.19 -41.49
N GLU A 287 -5.27 -4.29 -42.44
CA GLU A 287 -6.07 -4.47 -43.65
C GLU A 287 -7.60 -4.37 -43.51
N ASN A 288 -8.11 -3.16 -43.80
CA ASN A 288 -9.35 -2.97 -44.56
C ASN A 288 -9.42 -1.51 -45.06
N MET A 289 -8.91 -1.29 -46.27
CA MET A 289 -9.23 -0.12 -47.12
C MET A 289 -9.31 -0.63 -48.56
N LEU A 290 -10.49 -1.13 -48.93
CA LEU A 290 -10.90 -1.31 -50.33
C LEU A 290 -12.37 -0.91 -50.41
N GLU A 291 -12.60 0.33 -50.85
CA GLU A 291 -13.87 0.81 -51.40
C GLU A 291 -13.86 0.60 -52.94
N PRO A 292 -15.02 0.45 -53.59
CA PRO A 292 -15.12 0.01 -54.99
C PRO A 292 -15.17 1.21 -55.96
N ALA A 293 -14.34 1.19 -57.00
CA ALA A 293 -14.45 2.13 -58.11
C ALA A 293 -15.18 1.48 -59.29
N ALA A 294 -16.42 1.92 -59.51
CA ALA A 294 -17.19 1.62 -60.71
C ALA A 294 -16.73 2.48 -61.90
N SER A 295 -16.39 1.81 -63.00
CA SER A 295 -16.67 2.15 -64.40
C SER A 295 -17.02 3.60 -64.75
N VAL A 296 -16.08 4.31 -65.39
CA VAL A 296 -16.38 5.30 -66.44
C VAL A 296 -15.42 5.07 -67.62
N ILE A 297 -15.98 4.57 -68.72
CA ILE A 297 -15.35 4.50 -70.04
C ILE A 297 -15.41 5.91 -70.64
N GLN A 298 -14.26 6.49 -70.99
CA GLN A 298 -14.20 7.68 -71.82
C GLN A 298 -13.22 7.47 -72.97
N THR A 299 -13.79 7.44 -74.16
CA THR A 299 -13.16 7.36 -75.47
C THR A 299 -12.43 8.67 -75.81
N ALA A 300 -11.21 8.56 -76.33
CA ALA A 300 -10.50 9.60 -77.09
C ALA A 300 -10.55 9.18 -78.56
N LEU A 301 -11.02 9.97 -79.54
CA LEU A 301 -10.42 11.12 -80.22
C LEU A 301 -11.42 11.51 -81.35
N PRO A 302 -11.47 12.76 -81.90
CA PRO A 302 -10.44 13.19 -82.88
C PRO A 302 -10.19 14.71 -83.04
N GLU A 303 -8.97 15.10 -83.41
CA GLU A 303 -8.65 16.25 -84.28
C GLU A 303 -7.40 15.84 -85.10
N ARG A 304 -7.50 15.72 -86.44
CA ARG A 304 -7.11 16.70 -87.47
C ARG A 304 -5.67 17.20 -87.36
#